data_AF-U6H351-F1
#
_entry.id   AF-U6H351-F1
#
_cell.length_a   1.000
_cell.length_b   1.000
_cell.length_c   1.000
_cell.angle_alpha   90.00
_cell.angle_beta   90.00
_cell.angle_gamma   90.00
#
_symmetry.space_group_name_H-M   'P 1'
#
loop_
_entity.id
_entity.type
_entity.pdbx_description
1 polymer ?
#
loop_
_entity_poly.entity_id
_entity_poly.type
_entity_poly.pdbx_seq_one_letter_code
_entity_poly.pdbx_strand_id
1 'polypeptide(L)'
;MWGAVKRHPYRAIAGAAAAAAAAAAAATAAKIYRHHKRLAALLEADDDSLTDLLLQQLGLKEEELLQLRQQQQQQQQEQQQLTEAEWISAFHFVRNQSVADSSLLLLLQQLQQQQQQQLEAAFAVDAYTRMLREPQQLNTMTAEQKEECFQQLTISVFARTVSRVVLLLLLLLLHRVQVNLLAAALLNKEQQQQQELQQLQQHELLLQQQQQQQQQQQHQQNFVFLSSTRLAASAALVSRVAAAALKEVRIFVCCCPPQTAITAELLQQQLQQIIYRICLRLCREAAQQQQQQQQQQQQQQQQPGEPETAVASDEPAAAAATAAAAAAAAAGIDEAVDDECGYAALLLPESGCIDSSRFAALPAAAAASVLQLQQEARDILDSPAFAAAVRGLSAAAAAALVQRIVEALQQAGTLPPAAPAAAAAGAPATAAAAAAPPAAAPPAAAATAATAASAAYKTPFQLARCLGCTCRLAEWALGAGGGEELLLLLAAAAETVELSAVCYWSEDMSFDKVQQMLHLVALAQQQQQQQQQQEQQLDLQQQQQQQDLQQQQQQQQEFMDDKQQQQQTEQQQQQQQSESSATATLAVAAVAAAAQA
;
A
#
# COMPACT_ATOMS: atom_id res chain seq x y z
N MET A 1 71.03 -0.50 34.49
CA MET A 1 70.81 -1.69 35.35
C MET A 1 69.32 -1.98 35.36
N TRP A 2 68.94 -3.18 34.90
CA TRP A 2 67.64 -3.86 35.11
C TRP A 2 66.43 -3.18 34.42
N GLY A 3 65.75 -3.72 33.40
CA GLY A 3 65.65 -5.10 32.95
C GLY A 3 64.82 -5.95 33.91
N ALA A 4 63.49 -5.98 33.76
CA ALA A 4 62.67 -7.20 33.86
C ALA A 4 61.14 -6.94 33.82
N VAL A 5 60.52 -7.50 32.78
CA VAL A 5 59.35 -8.37 32.83
C VAL A 5 58.08 -7.86 33.55
N LYS A 6 57.14 -7.33 32.76
CA LYS A 6 55.70 -7.61 32.92
C LYS A 6 55.18 -8.22 31.62
N ARG A 7 55.38 -9.53 31.46
CA ARG A 7 54.66 -10.31 30.44
C ARG A 7 53.24 -10.56 30.96
N HIS A 8 52.30 -10.15 30.14
CA HIS A 8 50.87 -10.05 30.42
C HIS A 8 50.19 -11.40 30.76
N PRO A 9 49.26 -11.43 31.73
CA PRO A 9 48.44 -12.60 32.08
C PRO A 9 47.40 -13.00 31.01
N TYR A 10 47.27 -12.24 29.92
CA TYR A 10 46.27 -12.49 28.88
C TYR A 10 46.47 -13.80 28.11
N ARG A 11 47.70 -14.33 27.98
CA ARG A 11 47.93 -15.63 27.32
C ARG A 11 47.43 -16.83 28.13
N ALA A 12 47.48 -16.76 29.47
CA ALA A 12 46.99 -17.83 30.32
C ALA A 12 45.45 -17.88 30.31
N ILE A 13 44.79 -16.72 30.33
CA ILE A 13 43.32 -16.62 30.28
C ILE A 13 42.78 -17.03 28.91
N ALA A 14 43.43 -16.60 27.81
CA ALA A 14 43.05 -17.03 26.47
C ALA A 14 43.25 -18.54 26.24
N GLY A 15 44.33 -19.11 26.79
CA GLY A 15 44.56 -20.57 26.75
C GLY A 15 43.52 -21.36 27.54
N ALA A 16 43.12 -20.88 28.73
CA ALA A 16 42.09 -21.53 29.54
C ALA A 16 40.70 -21.46 28.89
N ALA A 17 40.34 -20.34 28.27
CA ALA A 17 39.08 -20.19 27.54
C ALA A 17 39.02 -21.10 26.30
N ALA A 18 40.12 -21.19 25.53
CA ALA A 18 40.20 -22.09 24.38
C ALA A 18 40.11 -23.57 24.79
N ALA A 19 40.77 -23.96 25.89
CA ALA A 19 40.68 -25.32 26.43
C ALA A 19 39.27 -25.67 26.94
N ALA A 20 38.59 -24.72 27.60
CA ALA A 20 37.21 -24.91 28.04
C ALA A 20 36.24 -25.04 26.85
N ALA A 21 36.40 -24.23 25.80
CA ALA A 21 35.61 -24.33 24.58
C ALA A 21 35.85 -25.65 23.84
N ALA A 22 37.10 -26.12 23.77
CA ALA A 22 37.45 -27.41 23.17
C ALA A 22 36.88 -28.59 23.98
N ALA A 23 36.92 -28.53 25.31
CA ALA A 23 36.34 -29.56 26.18
C ALA A 23 34.81 -29.59 26.08
N ALA A 24 34.16 -28.42 26.00
CA ALA A 24 32.74 -28.32 25.75
C ALA A 24 32.38 -28.94 24.39
N ALA A 25 33.07 -28.55 23.32
CA ALA A 25 32.86 -29.10 21.98
C ALA A 25 33.07 -30.63 21.93
N ALA A 26 34.09 -31.15 22.60
CA ALA A 26 34.33 -32.59 22.70
C ALA A 26 33.23 -33.32 23.48
N ALA A 27 32.70 -32.71 24.56
CA ALA A 27 31.58 -33.27 25.31
C ALA A 27 30.28 -33.27 24.48
N THR A 28 30.02 -32.21 23.71
CA THR A 28 28.88 -32.16 22.78
C THR A 28 29.04 -33.18 21.67
N ALA A 29 30.23 -33.30 21.07
CA ALA A 29 30.53 -34.29 20.04
C ALA A 29 30.38 -35.73 20.58
N ALA A 30 30.81 -36.01 21.81
CA ALA A 30 30.63 -37.31 22.44
C ALA A 30 29.16 -37.63 22.74
N LYS A 31 28.35 -36.63 23.13
CA LYS A 31 26.89 -36.78 23.28
C LYS A 31 26.23 -37.04 21.93
N ILE A 32 26.56 -36.25 20.90
CA ILE A 32 26.05 -36.42 19.54
C ILE A 32 26.42 -37.80 18.99
N TYR A 33 27.67 -38.24 19.19
CA TYR A 33 28.12 -39.57 18.76
C TYR A 33 27.41 -40.70 19.52
N ARG A 34 27.15 -40.58 20.83
CA ARG A 34 26.35 -41.56 21.58
C ARG A 34 24.90 -41.60 21.10
N HIS A 35 24.31 -40.44 20.82
CA HIS A 35 22.96 -40.36 20.25
C HIS A 35 22.90 -40.95 18.85
N HIS A 36 23.88 -40.65 18.00
CA HIS A 36 23.96 -41.19 16.65
C HIS A 36 24.21 -42.70 16.65
N LYS A 37 25.04 -43.22 17.57
CA LYS A 37 25.27 -44.66 17.71
C LYS A 37 24.03 -45.40 18.22
N ARG A 38 23.25 -44.75 19.10
CA ARG A 38 21.94 -45.27 19.52
C ARG A 38 20.92 -45.23 18.39
N LEU A 39 20.84 -44.13 17.63
CA LEU A 39 19.97 -44.01 16.46
C LEU A 39 20.33 -45.00 15.35
N ALA A 40 21.62 -45.25 15.12
CA ALA A 40 22.08 -46.25 14.15
C ALA A 40 21.71 -47.67 14.58
N ALA A 41 21.87 -48.00 15.86
CA ALA A 41 21.43 -49.30 16.40
C ALA A 41 19.90 -49.47 16.42
N LEU A 42 19.16 -48.35 16.47
CA LEU A 42 17.71 -48.32 16.35
C LEU A 42 17.25 -48.49 14.89
N LEU A 43 17.92 -47.84 13.93
CA LEU A 43 17.64 -47.98 12.49
C LEU A 43 17.97 -49.37 11.92
N GLU A 44 18.81 -50.15 12.60
CA GLU A 44 19.12 -51.54 12.22
C GLU A 44 18.15 -52.57 12.82
N ALA A 45 17.23 -52.16 13.69
CA ALA A 45 16.19 -53.01 14.26
C ALA A 45 14.93 -52.97 13.38
N ASP A 46 14.30 -54.11 13.11
CA ASP A 46 13.03 -54.18 12.37
C ASP A 46 12.00 -53.22 13.01
N ASP A 47 11.24 -52.49 12.17
CA ASP A 47 10.34 -51.38 12.56
C ASP A 47 9.38 -51.73 13.72
N ASP A 48 8.97 -53.00 13.82
CA ASP A 48 8.08 -53.49 14.88
C ASP A 48 8.80 -53.61 16.23
N SER A 49 10.09 -54.01 16.24
CA SER A 49 10.88 -54.18 17.47
C SER A 49 11.40 -52.86 18.05
N LEU A 50 11.57 -51.85 17.19
CA LEU A 50 11.99 -50.51 17.55
C LEU A 50 10.96 -49.84 18.48
N THR A 51 9.69 -50.02 18.14
CA THR A 51 8.56 -49.40 18.84
C THR A 51 8.43 -49.96 20.25
N ASP A 52 8.57 -51.28 20.40
CA ASP A 52 8.56 -51.98 21.70
C ASP A 52 9.73 -51.59 22.60
N LEU A 53 10.92 -51.41 22.02
CA LEU A 53 12.13 -51.06 22.77
C LEU A 53 12.11 -49.59 23.24
N LEU A 54 11.53 -48.69 22.43
CA LEU A 54 11.27 -47.30 22.81
C LEU A 54 10.19 -47.19 23.89
N LEU A 55 9.10 -47.96 23.77
CA LEU A 55 8.06 -48.08 24.80
C LEU A 55 8.66 -48.54 26.14
N GLN A 56 9.46 -49.61 26.09
CA GLN A 56 10.10 -50.18 27.28
C GLN A 56 11.14 -49.23 27.90
N GLN A 57 11.94 -48.51 27.12
CA GLN A 57 12.92 -47.56 27.66
C GLN A 57 12.31 -46.29 28.22
N LEU A 58 11.19 -45.82 27.66
CA LEU A 58 10.48 -44.64 28.15
C LEU A 58 9.54 -44.97 29.31
N GLY A 59 9.33 -46.26 29.62
CA GLY A 59 8.40 -46.72 30.64
C GLY A 59 6.94 -46.41 30.31
N LEU A 60 6.66 -46.11 29.04
CA LEU A 60 5.33 -45.77 28.54
C LEU A 60 4.61 -47.05 28.14
N LYS A 61 3.33 -47.15 28.50
CA LYS A 61 2.48 -48.21 27.96
C LYS A 61 2.14 -47.92 26.50
N GLU A 62 1.86 -48.96 25.72
CA GLU A 62 1.45 -48.83 24.32
C GLU A 62 0.25 -47.89 24.14
N GLU A 63 -0.69 -47.92 25.09
CA GLU A 63 -1.85 -47.01 25.18
C GLU A 63 -1.42 -45.54 25.31
N GLU A 64 -0.41 -45.24 26.14
CA GLU A 64 0.09 -43.87 26.34
C GLU A 64 0.82 -43.37 25.09
N LEU A 65 1.54 -44.24 24.38
CA LEU A 65 2.20 -43.87 23.13
C LEU A 65 1.20 -43.65 21.99
N LEU A 66 0.14 -44.47 21.91
CA LEU A 66 -0.97 -44.23 20.98
C LEU A 66 -1.66 -42.89 21.28
N GLN A 67 -1.90 -42.60 22.56
CA GLN A 67 -2.47 -41.33 22.99
C GLN A 67 -1.55 -40.14 22.65
N LEU A 68 -0.23 -40.29 22.84
CA LEU A 68 0.76 -39.26 22.54
C LEU A 68 0.93 -39.04 21.02
N ARG A 69 0.87 -40.11 20.22
CA ARG A 69 0.87 -40.03 18.75
C ARG A 69 -0.41 -39.36 18.25
N GLN A 70 -1.57 -39.69 18.82
CA GLN A 70 -2.83 -39.03 18.50
C GLN A 70 -2.80 -37.55 18.88
N GLN A 71 -2.25 -37.21 20.05
CA GLN A 71 -2.07 -35.82 20.47
C GLN A 71 -1.09 -35.05 19.56
N GLN A 72 0.03 -35.67 19.15
CA GLN A 72 0.98 -35.06 18.23
C GLN A 72 0.36 -34.85 16.84
N GLN A 73 -0.44 -35.79 16.35
CA GLN A 73 -1.13 -35.67 15.07
C GLN A 73 -2.21 -34.59 15.12
N GLN A 74 -2.95 -34.47 16.23
CA GLN A 74 -3.87 -33.35 16.48
C GLN A 74 -3.13 -32.01 16.49
N GLN A 75 -2.00 -31.90 17.21
CA GLN A 75 -1.19 -30.67 17.21
C GLN A 75 -0.64 -30.31 15.82
N GLN A 76 -0.24 -31.29 15.01
CA GLN A 76 0.19 -31.03 13.63
C GLN A 76 -0.96 -30.57 12.74
N GLN A 77 -2.14 -31.17 12.88
CA GLN A 77 -3.33 -30.73 12.14
C GLN A 77 -3.76 -29.32 12.57
N GLU A 78 -3.76 -29.02 13.86
CA GLU A 78 -4.03 -27.67 14.38
C GLU A 78 -2.98 -26.67 13.86
N GLN A 79 -1.68 -27.01 13.87
CA GLN A 79 -0.65 -26.14 13.29
C GLN A 79 -0.85 -25.94 11.79
N GLN A 80 -1.20 -26.98 11.03
CA GLN A 80 -1.47 -26.87 9.60
C GLN A 80 -2.68 -25.97 9.33
N GLN A 81 -3.76 -26.14 10.07
CA GLN A 81 -4.96 -25.31 9.96
C GLN A 81 -4.70 -23.86 10.35
N LEU A 82 -3.95 -23.62 11.44
CA LEU A 82 -3.51 -22.28 11.82
C LEU A 82 -2.65 -21.66 10.72
N THR A 83 -1.72 -22.42 10.17
CA THR A 83 -0.87 -21.96 9.07
C THR A 83 -1.73 -21.62 7.85
N GLU A 84 -2.68 -22.46 7.46
CA GLU A 84 -3.58 -22.21 6.33
C GLU A 84 -4.45 -20.97 6.54
N ALA A 85 -5.06 -20.81 7.72
CA ALA A 85 -5.87 -19.63 8.06
C ALA A 85 -5.03 -18.34 8.03
N GLU A 86 -3.79 -18.38 8.54
CA GLU A 86 -2.85 -17.27 8.47
C GLU A 86 -2.48 -16.93 7.02
N TRP A 87 -2.24 -17.94 6.18
CA TRP A 87 -1.97 -17.75 4.75
C TRP A 87 -3.15 -17.15 3.99
N ILE A 88 -4.36 -17.64 4.23
CA ILE A 88 -5.59 -17.09 3.64
C ILE A 88 -5.75 -15.63 4.06
N SER A 89 -5.56 -15.34 5.35
CA SER A 89 -5.63 -13.97 5.89
C SER A 89 -4.58 -13.06 5.25
N ALA A 90 -3.35 -13.54 5.05
CA ALA A 90 -2.29 -12.78 4.39
C ALA A 90 -2.60 -12.51 2.91
N PHE A 91 -3.16 -13.49 2.20
CA PHE A 91 -3.59 -13.30 0.81
C PHE A 91 -4.75 -12.28 0.71
N HIS A 92 -5.75 -12.40 1.59
CA HIS A 92 -6.85 -11.45 1.68
C HIS A 92 -6.35 -10.04 2.01
N PHE A 93 -5.40 -9.90 2.94
CA PHE A 93 -4.78 -8.62 3.27
C PHE A 93 -4.12 -7.95 2.05
N VAL A 94 -3.29 -8.68 1.29
CA VAL A 94 -2.61 -8.13 0.10
C VAL A 94 -3.63 -7.70 -0.96
N ARG A 95 -4.63 -8.55 -1.22
CA ARG A 95 -5.73 -8.21 -2.12
C ARG A 95 -6.49 -6.97 -1.62
N ASN A 96 -6.72 -6.88 -0.32
CA ASN A 96 -7.41 -5.75 0.30
C ASN A 96 -6.62 -4.45 0.14
N GLN A 97 -5.29 -4.48 0.18
CA GLN A 97 -4.49 -3.28 -0.08
C GLN A 97 -4.69 -2.74 -1.49
N SER A 98 -4.72 -3.62 -2.50
CA SER A 98 -5.01 -3.22 -3.89
C SER A 98 -6.43 -2.67 -4.06
N VAL A 99 -7.41 -3.27 -3.37
CA VAL A 99 -8.80 -2.77 -3.35
C VAL A 99 -8.88 -1.39 -2.67
N ALA A 100 -8.21 -1.21 -1.54
CA ALA A 100 -8.14 0.06 -0.83
C ALA A 100 -7.51 1.15 -1.72
N ASP A 101 -6.41 0.86 -2.40
CA ASP A 101 -5.74 1.80 -3.31
C ASP A 101 -6.64 2.19 -4.49
N SER A 102 -7.24 1.19 -5.15
CA SER A 102 -8.13 1.42 -6.29
C SER A 102 -9.40 2.20 -5.90
N SER A 103 -10.00 1.87 -4.76
CA SER A 103 -11.18 2.57 -4.27
C SER A 103 -10.88 3.98 -3.79
N LEU A 104 -9.70 4.22 -3.21
CA LEU A 104 -9.24 5.55 -2.84
C LEU A 104 -8.98 6.42 -4.07
N LEU A 105 -8.38 5.87 -5.13
CA LEU A 105 -8.22 6.56 -6.41
C LEU A 105 -9.57 7.00 -6.99
N LEU A 106 -10.54 6.10 -7.03
CA LEU A 106 -11.91 6.43 -7.49
C LEU A 106 -12.57 7.49 -6.61
N LEU A 107 -12.37 7.41 -5.29
CA LEU A 107 -12.89 8.39 -4.35
C LEU A 107 -12.23 9.76 -4.56
N LEU A 108 -10.91 9.81 -4.74
CA LEU A 108 -10.18 11.03 -5.05
C LEU A 108 -10.65 11.63 -6.36
N GLN A 109 -10.82 10.83 -7.41
CA GLN A 109 -11.36 11.29 -8.69
C GLN A 109 -12.76 11.91 -8.53
N GLN A 110 -13.63 11.29 -7.72
CA GLN A 110 -14.96 11.82 -7.44
C GLN A 110 -14.89 13.14 -6.66
N LEU A 111 -13.99 13.26 -5.68
CA LEU A 111 -13.86 14.41 -4.80
C LEU A 111 -13.04 15.55 -5.40
N GLN A 112 -12.19 15.25 -6.38
CA GLN A 112 -11.20 16.17 -6.94
C GLN A 112 -11.88 17.45 -7.43
N GLN A 113 -12.99 17.36 -8.16
CA GLN A 113 -13.69 18.53 -8.66
C GLN A 113 -14.23 19.41 -7.51
N GLN A 114 -14.79 18.79 -6.47
CA GLN A 114 -15.33 19.50 -5.31
C GLN A 114 -14.20 20.15 -4.49
N GLN A 115 -13.15 19.40 -4.16
CA GLN A 115 -12.00 19.90 -3.41
C GLN A 115 -11.25 20.99 -4.19
N GLN A 116 -11.11 20.84 -5.50
CA GLN A 116 -10.49 21.84 -6.36
C GLN A 116 -11.21 23.18 -6.24
N GLN A 117 -12.54 23.20 -6.38
CA GLN A 117 -13.34 24.44 -6.28
C GLN A 117 -13.22 25.10 -4.90
N GLN A 118 -13.27 24.31 -3.83
CA GLN A 118 -13.15 24.82 -2.46
C GLN A 118 -11.75 25.39 -2.18
N LEU A 119 -10.70 24.70 -2.64
CA LEU A 119 -9.33 25.16 -2.48
C LEU A 119 -9.04 26.39 -3.37
N GLU A 120 -9.58 26.44 -4.59
CA GLU A 120 -9.47 27.63 -5.45
C GLU A 120 -10.16 28.85 -4.83
N ALA A 121 -11.32 28.65 -4.19
CA ALA A 121 -11.99 29.72 -3.46
C ALA A 121 -11.20 30.16 -2.22
N ALA A 122 -10.53 29.23 -1.53
CA ALA A 122 -9.72 29.53 -0.34
C ALA A 122 -8.36 30.18 -0.67
N PHE A 123 -7.80 29.92 -1.86
CA PHE A 123 -6.47 30.36 -2.25
C PHE A 123 -6.50 31.17 -3.54
N ALA A 124 -6.40 32.49 -3.43
CA ALA A 124 -6.49 33.44 -4.55
C ALA A 124 -5.25 33.50 -5.47
N VAL A 125 -4.65 32.34 -5.81
CA VAL A 125 -3.45 32.22 -6.65
C VAL A 125 -3.65 32.89 -8.01
N ASP A 126 -4.80 32.68 -8.65
CA ASP A 126 -5.11 33.27 -9.95
C ASP A 126 -5.28 34.78 -9.90
N ALA A 127 -5.80 35.31 -8.78
CA ALA A 127 -5.91 36.74 -8.59
C ALA A 127 -4.51 37.38 -8.49
N TYR A 128 -3.63 36.85 -7.63
CA TYR A 128 -2.28 37.36 -7.47
C TYR A 128 -1.44 37.23 -8.76
N THR A 129 -1.52 36.10 -9.46
CA THR A 129 -0.81 35.92 -10.73
C THR A 129 -1.33 36.84 -11.83
N ARG A 130 -2.64 37.12 -11.87
CA ARG A 130 -3.22 38.10 -12.80
C ARG A 130 -2.72 39.51 -12.50
N MET A 131 -2.72 39.93 -11.24
CA MET A 131 -2.19 41.24 -10.82
C MET A 131 -0.72 41.43 -11.25
N LEU A 132 0.10 40.38 -11.11
CA LEU A 132 1.52 40.43 -11.51
C LEU A 132 1.76 40.35 -13.02
N ARG A 133 0.84 39.74 -13.79
CA ARG A 133 0.96 39.60 -15.25
C ARG A 133 0.44 40.82 -16.01
N GLU A 134 -0.56 41.51 -15.50
CA GLU A 134 -1.16 42.67 -16.18
C GLU A 134 -0.23 43.91 -16.07
N PRO A 135 0.35 44.40 -17.18
CA PRO A 135 1.31 45.51 -17.12
C PRO A 135 0.71 46.80 -16.54
N GLN A 136 -0.59 47.01 -16.76
CA GLN A 136 -1.31 48.17 -16.24
C GLN A 136 -1.34 48.18 -14.71
N GLN A 137 -1.60 47.03 -14.07
CA GLN A 137 -1.61 46.91 -12.61
C GLN A 137 -0.18 46.89 -12.05
N LEU A 138 0.74 46.19 -12.72
CA LEU A 138 2.13 46.12 -12.27
C LEU A 138 2.82 47.50 -12.29
N ASN A 139 2.47 48.38 -13.23
CA ASN A 139 3.06 49.72 -13.32
C ASN A 139 2.50 50.70 -12.29
N THR A 140 1.30 50.46 -11.75
CA THR A 140 0.71 51.31 -10.70
C THR A 140 1.16 50.91 -9.29
N MET A 141 1.64 49.68 -9.11
CA MET A 141 2.10 49.18 -7.81
C MET A 141 3.48 49.74 -7.43
N THR A 142 3.60 50.18 -6.17
CA THR A 142 4.90 50.50 -5.56
C THR A 142 5.77 49.25 -5.40
N ALA A 143 7.07 49.42 -5.16
CA ALA A 143 7.96 48.28 -4.91
C ALA A 143 7.52 47.44 -3.70
N GLU A 144 7.08 48.10 -2.62
CA GLU A 144 6.55 47.45 -1.42
C GLU A 144 5.27 46.65 -1.72
N GLN A 145 4.34 47.21 -2.51
CA GLN A 145 3.13 46.50 -2.92
C GLN A 145 3.43 45.28 -3.79
N LYS A 146 4.46 45.34 -4.64
CA LYS A 146 4.90 44.18 -5.43
C LYS A 146 5.46 43.10 -4.53
N GLU A 147 6.30 43.47 -3.57
CA GLU A 147 6.87 42.53 -2.61
C GLU A 147 5.79 41.85 -1.75
N GLU A 148 4.83 42.62 -1.22
CA GLU A 148 3.68 42.09 -0.49
C GLU A 148 2.85 41.15 -1.38
N CYS A 149 2.58 41.52 -2.63
CA CYS A 149 1.87 40.68 -3.59
C CYS A 149 2.60 39.35 -3.85
N PHE A 150 3.92 39.37 -4.04
CA PHE A 150 4.74 38.16 -4.17
C PHE A 150 4.74 37.31 -2.90
N GLN A 151 4.75 37.94 -1.72
CA GLN A 151 4.66 37.23 -0.45
C GLN A 151 3.31 36.53 -0.29
N GLN A 152 2.20 37.21 -0.58
CA GLN A 152 0.85 36.62 -0.53
C GLN A 152 0.66 35.51 -1.57
N LEU A 153 1.23 35.67 -2.78
CA LEU A 153 1.25 34.61 -3.78
C LEU A 153 2.02 33.39 -3.25
N THR A 154 3.19 33.59 -2.65
CA THR A 154 4.01 32.52 -2.07
C THR A 154 3.24 31.79 -0.97
N ILE A 155 2.63 32.51 -0.03
CA ILE A 155 1.79 31.94 1.03
C ILE A 155 0.66 31.11 0.41
N SER A 156 -0.07 31.67 -0.56
CA SER A 156 -1.22 31.01 -1.18
C SER A 156 -0.84 29.72 -1.92
N VAL A 157 0.30 29.72 -2.64
CA VAL A 157 0.79 28.56 -3.40
C VAL A 157 1.24 27.44 -2.46
N PHE A 158 2.04 27.76 -1.45
CA PHE A 158 2.49 26.76 -0.47
C PHE A 158 1.33 26.24 0.37
N ALA A 159 0.45 27.10 0.86
CA ALA A 159 -0.71 26.69 1.65
C ALA A 159 -1.65 25.79 0.82
N ARG A 160 -1.95 26.14 -0.43
CA ARG A 160 -2.74 25.28 -1.33
C ARG A 160 -2.10 23.91 -1.52
N THR A 161 -0.79 23.85 -1.75
CA THR A 161 -0.05 22.60 -1.98
C THR A 161 -0.07 21.73 -0.72
N VAL A 162 0.26 22.31 0.43
CA VAL A 162 0.27 21.60 1.70
C VAL A 162 -1.14 21.15 2.12
N SER A 163 -2.18 21.97 1.89
CA SER A 163 -3.56 21.56 2.16
C SER A 163 -3.96 20.31 1.37
N ARG A 164 -3.56 20.21 0.10
CA ARG A 164 -3.83 19.02 -0.73
C ARG A 164 -3.13 17.79 -0.19
N VAL A 165 -1.88 17.94 0.21
CA VAL A 165 -1.07 16.87 0.77
C VAL A 165 -1.67 16.40 2.11
N VAL A 166 -2.04 17.32 3.00
CA VAL A 166 -2.70 16.99 4.27
C VAL A 166 -4.04 16.27 4.03
N LEU A 167 -4.87 16.76 3.10
CA LEU A 167 -6.13 16.09 2.76
C LEU A 167 -5.90 14.68 2.20
N LEU A 168 -4.93 14.51 1.31
CA LEU A 168 -4.56 13.21 0.76
C LEU A 168 -4.09 12.26 1.86
N LEU A 169 -3.23 12.73 2.77
CA LEU A 169 -2.72 11.95 3.90
C LEU A 169 -3.84 11.47 4.81
N LEU A 170 -4.71 12.39 5.23
CA LEU A 170 -5.85 12.08 6.11
C LEU A 170 -6.84 11.13 5.44
N LEU A 171 -7.13 11.33 4.15
CA LEU A 171 -8.01 10.43 3.39
C LEU A 171 -7.39 9.04 3.20
N LEU A 172 -6.11 8.96 2.86
CA LEU A 172 -5.38 7.70 2.70
C LEU A 172 -5.42 6.89 4.01
N LEU A 173 -5.03 7.52 5.11
CA LEU A 173 -4.97 6.85 6.41
C LEU A 173 -6.36 6.42 6.90
N LEU A 174 -7.36 7.31 6.83
CA LEU A 174 -8.73 6.97 7.21
C LEU A 174 -9.27 5.82 6.36
N HIS A 175 -9.07 5.88 5.05
CA HIS A 175 -9.56 4.85 4.12
C HIS A 175 -8.87 3.52 4.36
N ARG A 176 -7.55 3.50 4.63
CA ARG A 176 -6.82 2.29 5.03
C ARG A 176 -7.38 1.70 6.31
N VAL A 177 -7.64 2.51 7.35
CA VAL A 177 -8.24 2.03 8.60
C VAL A 177 -9.60 1.40 8.33
N GLN A 178 -10.49 2.10 7.62
CA GLN A 178 -11.84 1.61 7.36
C GLN A 178 -11.87 0.35 6.49
N VAL A 179 -11.12 0.31 5.39
CA VAL A 179 -11.13 -0.85 4.48
C VAL A 179 -10.50 -2.07 5.15
N ASN A 180 -9.48 -1.91 5.98
CA ASN A 180 -8.87 -3.04 6.70
C ASN A 180 -9.75 -3.57 7.84
N LEU A 181 -10.36 -2.70 8.64
CA LEU A 181 -11.34 -3.11 9.66
C LEU A 181 -12.53 -3.84 9.03
N LEU A 182 -13.05 -3.30 7.93
CA LEU A 182 -14.14 -3.93 7.20
C LEU A 182 -13.73 -5.31 6.70
N ALA A 183 -12.55 -5.43 6.07
CA ALA A 183 -12.07 -6.70 5.54
C ALA A 183 -11.81 -7.74 6.65
N ALA A 184 -11.30 -7.34 7.81
CA ALA A 184 -11.16 -8.21 8.97
C ALA A 184 -12.53 -8.72 9.46
N ALA A 185 -13.53 -7.82 9.57
CA ALA A 185 -14.89 -8.19 9.94
C ALA A 185 -15.56 -9.11 8.90
N LEU A 186 -15.29 -8.92 7.60
CA LEU A 186 -15.76 -9.80 6.53
C LEU A 186 -15.12 -11.19 6.62
N LEU A 187 -13.81 -11.26 6.86
CA LEU A 187 -13.09 -12.53 7.00
C LEU A 187 -13.59 -13.31 8.22
N ASN A 188 -13.77 -12.65 9.36
CA ASN A 188 -14.32 -13.29 10.57
C ASN A 188 -15.72 -13.86 10.33
N LYS A 189 -16.58 -13.13 9.60
CA LYS A 189 -17.92 -13.61 9.21
C LYS A 189 -17.84 -14.80 8.26
N GLU A 190 -16.93 -14.79 7.29
CA GLU A 190 -16.72 -15.90 6.36
C GLU A 190 -16.27 -17.17 7.09
N GLN A 191 -15.32 -17.05 8.03
CA GLN A 191 -14.85 -18.16 8.85
C GLN A 191 -15.99 -18.75 9.72
N GLN A 192 -16.81 -17.89 10.33
CA GLN A 192 -18.00 -18.31 11.09
C GLN A 192 -19.00 -19.06 10.19
N GLN A 193 -19.29 -18.52 8.99
CA GLN A 193 -20.20 -19.16 8.04
C GLN A 193 -19.69 -20.52 7.56
N GLN A 194 -18.37 -20.67 7.34
CA GLN A 194 -17.79 -21.96 6.96
C GLN A 194 -17.97 -23.02 8.07
N GLN A 195 -17.84 -22.63 9.34
CA GLN A 195 -18.08 -23.51 10.48
C GLN A 195 -19.56 -23.92 10.59
N GLU A 196 -20.49 -22.99 10.36
CA GLU A 196 -21.94 -23.28 10.35
C GLU A 196 -22.35 -24.18 9.17
N LEU A 197 -21.77 -23.94 7.98
CA LEU A 197 -22.03 -24.75 6.78
C LEU A 197 -21.59 -26.20 6.96
N GLN A 198 -20.46 -26.45 7.64
CA GLN A 198 -20.04 -27.82 7.98
C GLN A 198 -21.06 -28.53 8.87
N GLN A 199 -21.80 -27.80 9.71
CA GLN A 199 -22.84 -28.38 10.57
C GLN A 199 -24.18 -28.58 9.85
N LEU A 200 -24.46 -27.80 8.79
CA LEU A 200 -25.78 -27.72 8.15
C LEU A 200 -25.88 -28.38 6.76
N GLN A 201 -25.01 -29.36 6.45
CA GLN A 201 -24.95 -30.04 5.15
C GLN A 201 -26.25 -30.74 4.66
N GLN A 202 -27.35 -30.71 5.44
CA GLN A 202 -28.66 -31.25 5.05
C GLN A 202 -29.72 -30.20 4.62
N HIS A 203 -29.41 -28.88 4.62
CA HIS A 203 -30.43 -27.84 4.34
C HIS A 203 -30.00 -26.78 3.28
N GLU A 204 -29.40 -27.23 2.19
CA GLU A 204 -28.68 -26.40 1.21
C GLU A 204 -29.54 -25.34 0.48
N LEU A 205 -30.79 -25.66 0.11
CA LEU A 205 -31.58 -24.78 -0.77
C LEU A 205 -32.20 -23.57 -0.04
N LEU A 206 -32.72 -23.76 1.18
CA LEU A 206 -33.24 -22.65 1.99
C LEU A 206 -32.11 -21.74 2.47
N LEU A 207 -30.94 -22.34 2.75
CA LEU A 207 -29.75 -21.61 3.16
C LEU A 207 -29.23 -20.68 2.07
N GLN A 208 -29.25 -21.10 0.79
CA GLN A 208 -28.79 -20.26 -0.32
C GLN A 208 -29.60 -18.97 -0.47
N GLN A 209 -30.93 -19.03 -0.36
CA GLN A 209 -31.77 -17.82 -0.44
C GLN A 209 -31.50 -16.86 0.74
N GLN A 210 -31.35 -17.41 1.95
CA GLN A 210 -31.04 -16.62 3.14
C GLN A 210 -29.66 -15.94 3.01
N GLN A 211 -28.66 -16.66 2.49
CA GLN A 211 -27.31 -16.14 2.29
C GLN A 211 -27.29 -14.94 1.33
N GLN A 212 -28.08 -14.98 0.24
CA GLN A 212 -28.17 -13.87 -0.69
C GLN A 212 -28.76 -12.60 -0.05
N GLN A 213 -29.79 -12.74 0.79
CA GLN A 213 -30.36 -11.60 1.52
C GLN A 213 -29.37 -11.02 2.53
N GLN A 214 -28.63 -11.88 3.25
CA GLN A 214 -27.60 -11.43 4.18
C GLN A 214 -26.46 -10.67 3.47
N GLN A 215 -26.02 -11.15 2.30
CA GLN A 215 -25.00 -10.45 1.50
C GLN A 215 -25.46 -9.05 1.08
N GLN A 216 -26.73 -8.88 0.66
CA GLN A 216 -27.26 -7.55 0.32
C GLN A 216 -27.28 -6.61 1.53
N GLN A 217 -27.71 -7.09 2.69
CA GLN A 217 -27.69 -6.30 3.93
C GLN A 217 -26.27 -5.93 4.34
N GLN A 218 -25.33 -6.85 4.18
CA GLN A 218 -23.91 -6.61 4.45
C GLN A 218 -23.34 -5.57 3.50
N HIS A 219 -23.67 -5.61 2.20
CA HIS A 219 -23.26 -4.56 1.27
C HIS A 219 -23.80 -3.18 1.67
N GLN A 220 -25.03 -3.10 2.15
CA GLN A 220 -25.59 -1.84 2.67
C GLN A 220 -24.85 -1.36 3.92
N GLN A 221 -24.56 -2.26 4.87
CA GLN A 221 -23.76 -1.94 6.06
C GLN A 221 -22.37 -1.41 5.68
N ASN A 222 -21.68 -2.14 4.81
CA ASN A 222 -20.34 -1.80 4.31
C ASN A 222 -20.36 -0.44 3.62
N PHE A 223 -21.38 -0.18 2.80
CA PHE A 223 -21.54 1.10 2.12
C PHE A 223 -21.77 2.25 3.10
N VAL A 224 -22.64 2.07 4.10
CA VAL A 224 -22.88 3.09 5.13
C VAL A 224 -21.60 3.36 5.95
N PHE A 225 -20.87 2.31 6.33
CA PHE A 225 -19.59 2.45 7.04
C PHE A 225 -18.55 3.22 6.21
N LEU A 226 -18.27 2.80 4.97
CA LEU A 226 -17.31 3.45 4.09
C LEU A 226 -17.73 4.86 3.67
N SER A 227 -19.03 5.17 3.67
CA SER A 227 -19.50 6.51 3.34
C SER A 227 -19.03 7.58 4.33
N SER A 228 -18.64 7.19 5.55
CA SER A 228 -18.05 8.10 6.53
C SER A 228 -16.70 8.68 6.08
N THR A 229 -15.94 8.02 5.20
CA THR A 229 -14.72 8.60 4.59
C THR A 229 -15.03 9.90 3.83
N ARG A 230 -16.26 10.07 3.29
CA ARG A 230 -16.64 11.32 2.62
C ARG A 230 -16.67 12.53 3.55
N LEU A 231 -16.82 12.32 4.87
CA LEU A 231 -16.74 13.39 5.85
C LEU A 231 -15.33 14.01 5.89
N ALA A 232 -14.29 13.19 5.74
CA ALA A 232 -12.91 13.64 5.60
C ALA A 232 -12.63 14.39 4.28
N ALA A 233 -13.61 14.45 3.39
CA ALA A 233 -13.60 15.28 2.19
C ALA A 233 -14.68 16.37 2.19
N SER A 234 -15.34 16.58 3.32
CA SER A 234 -16.39 17.59 3.45
C SER A 234 -15.81 19.00 3.23
N ALA A 235 -16.63 19.91 2.72
CA ALA A 235 -16.25 21.32 2.53
C ALA A 235 -15.83 21.98 3.86
N ALA A 236 -16.43 21.56 4.99
CA ALA A 236 -16.07 22.05 6.31
C ALA A 236 -14.63 21.66 6.69
N LEU A 237 -14.25 20.40 6.49
CA LEU A 237 -12.87 19.97 6.77
C LEU A 237 -11.87 20.63 5.81
N VAL A 238 -12.19 20.70 4.51
CA VAL A 238 -11.33 21.37 3.53
C VAL A 238 -11.07 22.84 3.92
N SER A 239 -12.10 23.54 4.39
CA SER A 239 -11.99 24.93 4.86
C SER A 239 -11.11 25.05 6.11
N ARG A 240 -11.24 24.12 7.07
CA ARG A 240 -10.39 24.08 8.28
C ARG A 240 -8.93 23.79 7.92
N VAL A 241 -8.69 22.82 7.05
CA VAL A 241 -7.34 22.50 6.55
C VAL A 241 -6.73 23.70 5.83
N ALA A 242 -7.51 24.41 5.00
CA ALA A 242 -7.04 25.61 4.31
C ALA A 242 -6.68 26.74 5.29
N ALA A 243 -7.53 27.00 6.29
CA ALA A 243 -7.28 28.01 7.32
C ALA A 243 -6.04 27.68 8.16
N ALA A 244 -5.89 26.42 8.59
CA ALA A 244 -4.73 25.95 9.32
C ALA A 244 -3.44 26.06 8.48
N ALA A 245 -3.50 25.70 7.20
CA ALA A 245 -2.37 25.80 6.28
C ALA A 245 -1.96 27.26 6.04
N LEU A 246 -2.90 28.19 5.83
CA LEU A 246 -2.58 29.62 5.71
C LEU A 246 -1.83 30.14 6.94
N LYS A 247 -2.26 29.74 8.14
CA LYS A 247 -1.64 30.18 9.39
C LYS A 247 -0.21 29.65 9.54
N GLU A 248 0.02 28.36 9.31
CA GLU A 248 1.36 27.77 9.43
C GLU A 248 2.32 28.20 8.32
N VAL A 249 1.83 28.25 7.06
CA VAL A 249 2.66 28.69 5.92
C VAL A 249 3.00 30.17 6.03
N ARG A 250 2.11 31.01 6.56
CA ARG A 250 2.44 32.43 6.82
C ARG A 250 3.62 32.56 7.78
N ILE A 251 3.66 31.77 8.86
CA ILE A 251 4.80 31.77 9.80
C ILE A 251 6.09 31.39 9.04
N PHE A 252 6.06 30.32 8.26
CA PHE A 252 7.20 29.89 7.44
C PHE A 252 7.68 30.97 6.48
N VAL A 253 6.79 31.58 5.68
CA VAL A 253 7.16 32.61 4.70
C VAL A 253 7.66 33.89 5.37
N CYS A 254 7.16 34.24 6.55
CA CYS A 254 7.70 35.36 7.34
C CYS A 254 9.15 35.10 7.81
N CYS A 255 9.47 33.85 8.19
CA CYS A 255 10.83 33.47 8.58
C CYS A 255 11.76 33.25 7.38
N CYS A 256 11.21 32.82 6.24
CA CYS A 256 11.92 32.50 5.01
C CYS A 256 11.30 33.29 3.84
N PRO A 257 11.61 34.60 3.70
CA PRO A 257 11.04 35.40 2.64
C PRO A 257 11.41 34.85 1.25
N PRO A 258 10.63 35.14 0.20
CA PRO A 258 10.78 34.51 -1.13
C PRO A 258 12.18 34.65 -1.76
N GLN A 259 12.93 35.67 -1.36
CA GLN A 259 14.28 35.97 -1.84
C GLN A 259 15.39 35.19 -1.13
N THR A 260 15.09 34.62 0.04
CA THR A 260 16.05 33.85 0.84
C THR A 260 16.45 32.57 0.11
N ALA A 261 17.74 32.33 0.06
CA ALA A 261 18.30 31.06 -0.42
C ALA A 261 17.99 29.94 0.59
N ILE A 262 17.36 28.87 0.12
CA ILE A 262 17.02 27.68 0.92
C ILE A 262 17.62 26.43 0.27
N THR A 263 18.11 25.50 1.07
CA THR A 263 18.56 24.18 0.61
C THR A 263 17.36 23.22 0.53
N ALA A 264 17.48 22.15 -0.26
CA ALA A 264 16.43 21.15 -0.36
C ALA A 264 16.17 20.46 0.99
N GLU A 265 17.24 20.15 1.74
CA GLU A 265 17.14 19.54 3.08
C GLU A 265 16.36 20.43 4.06
N LEU A 266 16.66 21.73 4.09
CA LEU A 266 15.96 22.66 4.97
C LEU A 266 14.49 22.83 4.53
N LEU A 267 14.23 22.94 3.22
CA LEU A 267 12.86 23.00 2.71
C LEU A 267 12.06 21.74 3.09
N GLN A 268 12.67 20.56 3.00
CA GLN A 268 12.04 19.29 3.37
C GLN A 268 11.67 19.27 4.85
N GLN A 269 12.63 19.64 5.72
CA GLN A 269 12.38 19.71 7.17
C GLN A 269 11.27 20.70 7.51
N GLN A 270 11.26 21.87 6.88
CA GLN A 270 10.23 22.89 7.12
C GLN A 270 8.85 22.40 6.62
N LEU A 271 8.77 21.81 5.43
CA LEU A 271 7.51 21.26 4.91
C LEU A 271 6.98 20.13 5.79
N GLN A 272 7.85 19.21 6.25
CA GLN A 272 7.47 18.15 7.18
C GLN A 272 6.87 18.73 8.47
N GLN A 273 7.53 19.74 9.07
CA GLN A 273 7.04 20.39 10.29
C GLN A 273 5.71 21.10 10.06
N ILE A 274 5.54 21.80 8.93
CA ILE A 274 4.30 22.50 8.58
C ILE A 274 3.15 21.48 8.42
N ILE A 275 3.35 20.42 7.64
CA ILE A 275 2.33 19.37 7.42
C ILE A 275 1.92 18.78 8.77
N TYR A 276 2.88 18.40 9.61
CA TYR A 276 2.60 17.79 10.91
C TYR A 276 1.88 18.76 11.87
N ARG A 277 2.31 20.03 11.94
CA ARG A 277 1.66 21.06 12.78
C ARG A 277 0.22 21.36 12.36
N ILE A 278 -0.06 21.32 11.05
CA ILE A 278 -1.43 21.45 10.54
C ILE A 278 -2.29 20.30 11.06
N CYS A 279 -1.82 19.05 10.94
CA CYS A 279 -2.54 17.88 11.46
C CYS A 279 -2.81 18.01 12.97
N LEU A 280 -1.80 18.33 13.77
CA LEU A 280 -1.96 18.51 15.22
C LEU A 280 -2.94 19.63 15.58
N ARG A 281 -2.90 20.77 14.86
CA ARG A 281 -3.85 21.87 15.09
C ARG A 281 -5.28 21.41 14.82
N LEU A 282 -5.50 20.71 13.71
CA LEU A 282 -6.83 20.23 13.35
C LEU A 282 -7.40 19.27 14.41
N CYS A 283 -6.57 18.37 14.95
CA CYS A 283 -6.97 17.50 16.07
C CYS A 283 -7.36 18.29 17.32
N ARG A 284 -6.54 19.28 17.71
CA ARG A 284 -6.84 20.13 18.87
C ARG A 284 -8.13 20.92 18.69
N GLU A 285 -8.35 21.50 17.52
CA GLU A 285 -9.58 22.23 17.19
C GLU A 285 -10.81 21.31 17.21
N ALA A 286 -10.68 20.07 16.71
CA ALA A 286 -11.75 19.07 16.76
C ALA A 286 -12.06 18.65 18.20
N ALA A 287 -11.05 18.36 19.01
CA ALA A 287 -11.22 18.01 20.42
C ALA A 287 -11.86 19.16 21.22
N GLN A 288 -11.45 20.41 20.97
CA GLN A 288 -12.05 21.60 21.59
C GLN A 288 -13.53 21.75 21.21
N GLN A 289 -13.88 21.51 19.95
CA GLN A 289 -15.28 21.57 19.51
C GLN A 289 -16.13 20.48 20.15
N GLN A 290 -15.60 19.26 20.26
CA GLN A 290 -16.28 18.16 20.92
C GLN A 290 -16.51 18.46 22.41
N GLN A 291 -15.50 19.00 23.10
CA GLN A 291 -15.61 19.41 24.50
C GLN A 291 -16.66 20.52 24.69
N GLN A 292 -16.70 21.52 23.79
CA GLN A 292 -17.72 22.57 23.81
C GLN A 292 -19.13 22.03 23.61
N GLN A 293 -19.31 21.07 22.70
CA GLN A 293 -20.61 20.43 22.47
C GLN A 293 -21.06 19.61 23.67
N GLN A 294 -20.16 18.86 24.32
CA GLN A 294 -20.47 18.12 25.55
C GLN A 294 -20.88 19.07 26.69
N GLN A 295 -20.20 20.21 26.85
CA GLN A 295 -20.59 21.21 27.85
C GLN A 295 -21.97 21.81 27.57
N GLN A 296 -22.30 22.09 26.30
CA GLN A 296 -23.63 22.57 25.92
C GLN A 296 -24.73 21.53 26.19
N GLN A 297 -24.47 20.25 25.93
CA GLN A 297 -25.42 19.16 26.24
C GLN A 297 -25.62 19.00 27.74
N GLN A 298 -24.55 19.11 28.55
CA GLN A 298 -24.67 19.07 30.01
C GLN A 298 -25.46 20.26 30.56
N GLN A 299 -25.28 21.47 30.01
CA GLN A 299 -26.07 22.65 30.40
C GLN A 299 -27.55 22.51 30.04
N GLN A 300 -27.88 21.88 28.90
CA GLN A 300 -29.27 21.60 28.52
C GLN A 300 -29.93 20.53 29.41
N GLN A 301 -29.17 19.55 29.90
CA GLN A 301 -29.69 18.55 30.85
C GLN A 301 -29.80 19.09 32.28
N GLN A 302 -28.96 20.07 32.64
CA GLN A 302 -28.94 20.68 33.96
C GLN A 302 -29.88 21.88 34.10
N GLN A 303 -30.44 22.44 33.03
CA GLN A 303 -31.67 23.21 33.15
C GLN A 303 -32.73 22.21 33.59
N PRO A 304 -33.05 22.12 34.90
CA PRO A 304 -34.19 21.34 35.31
C PRO A 304 -35.33 21.98 34.51
N GLY A 305 -36.22 21.17 33.92
CA GLY A 305 -37.47 21.72 33.46
C GLY A 305 -38.15 22.30 34.69
N GLU A 306 -37.83 23.56 35.04
CA GLU A 306 -38.52 24.30 36.07
C GLU A 306 -39.95 24.29 35.56
N PRO A 307 -40.85 23.59 36.27
CA PRO A 307 -42.25 23.67 35.92
C PRO A 307 -42.60 25.15 35.96
N GLU A 308 -43.23 25.67 34.91
CA GLU A 308 -43.67 27.05 34.79
C GLU A 308 -44.39 27.52 36.07
N THR A 309 -43.65 28.06 37.02
CA THR A 309 -44.18 28.83 38.14
C THR A 309 -43.60 30.21 38.03
N ALA A 310 -44.41 31.08 37.44
CA ALA A 310 -44.15 32.49 37.24
C ALA A 310 -43.84 33.19 38.57
N VAL A 311 -42.56 33.45 38.85
CA VAL A 311 -42.16 34.45 39.83
C VAL A 311 -41.00 35.25 39.26
N ALA A 312 -41.30 36.50 38.90
CA ALA A 312 -40.37 37.48 38.38
C ALA A 312 -39.36 37.90 39.46
N SER A 313 -38.06 37.72 39.22
CA SER A 313 -37.00 38.43 39.97
C SER A 313 -35.75 38.63 39.10
N ASP A 314 -35.27 39.86 39.05
CA ASP A 314 -34.09 40.35 38.32
C ASP A 314 -32.75 39.86 38.92
N GLU A 315 -31.83 39.28 38.12
CA GLU A 315 -30.37 39.36 38.40
C GLU A 315 -29.47 39.01 37.17
N PRO A 316 -28.67 39.96 36.61
CA PRO A 316 -27.83 39.73 35.43
C PRO A 316 -26.30 39.74 35.67
N ALA A 317 -25.79 39.28 36.83
CA ALA A 317 -24.36 39.44 37.18
C ALA A 317 -23.45 38.21 36.97
N ALA A 318 -23.99 36.99 36.78
CA ALA A 318 -23.19 35.76 36.82
C ALA A 318 -22.53 35.36 35.48
N ALA A 319 -22.99 35.87 34.33
CA ALA A 319 -22.54 35.40 33.01
C ALA A 319 -21.14 35.93 32.60
N ALA A 320 -20.65 37.02 33.20
CA ALA A 320 -19.39 37.64 32.82
C ALA A 320 -18.15 36.91 33.40
N ALA A 321 -18.30 36.20 34.52
CA ALA A 321 -17.19 35.54 35.19
C ALA A 321 -16.75 34.24 34.49
N THR A 322 -17.67 33.52 33.85
CA THR A 322 -17.40 32.26 33.13
C THR A 322 -16.65 32.48 31.81
N ALA A 323 -16.86 33.61 31.13
CA ALA A 323 -16.18 33.92 29.88
C ALA A 323 -14.68 34.25 30.07
N ALA A 324 -14.30 34.85 31.20
CA ALA A 324 -12.91 35.23 31.48
C ALA A 324 -12.02 34.03 31.85
N ALA A 325 -12.58 32.99 32.49
CA ALA A 325 -11.83 31.79 32.88
C ALA A 325 -11.44 30.90 31.66
N ALA A 326 -12.29 30.86 30.63
CA ALA A 326 -12.01 30.09 29.41
C ALA A 326 -10.86 30.67 28.57
N ALA A 327 -10.69 32.01 28.58
CA ALA A 327 -9.61 32.67 27.85
C ALA A 327 -8.22 32.50 28.52
N ALA A 328 -8.17 32.36 29.85
CA ALA A 328 -6.93 32.21 30.59
C ALA A 328 -6.32 30.79 30.47
N ALA A 329 -7.13 29.76 30.22
CA ALA A 329 -6.66 28.38 30.06
C ALA A 329 -5.89 28.15 28.73
N ALA A 330 -6.04 29.03 27.73
CA ALA A 330 -5.45 28.85 26.40
C ALA A 330 -3.99 29.33 26.27
N ALA A 331 -3.45 30.04 27.27
CA ALA A 331 -2.18 30.76 27.13
C ALA A 331 -0.97 30.14 27.86
N GLY A 332 -1.13 29.03 28.60
CA GLY A 332 -0.12 28.58 29.57
C GLY A 332 0.47 27.18 29.39
N ILE A 333 0.23 26.47 28.28
CA ILE A 333 0.65 25.07 28.13
C ILE A 333 1.70 24.94 27.02
N ASP A 334 2.94 25.29 27.32
CA ASP A 334 4.10 25.02 26.48
C ASP A 334 4.73 23.65 26.84
N GLU A 335 4.93 22.86 25.79
CA GLU A 335 5.92 21.79 25.61
C GLU A 335 5.79 20.38 26.24
N ALA A 336 4.90 20.11 27.19
CA ALA A 336 4.73 18.75 27.74
C ALA A 336 3.34 18.12 27.51
N VAL A 337 2.61 18.60 26.50
CA VAL A 337 1.28 18.09 26.19
C VAL A 337 1.40 16.70 25.60
N ASP A 338 0.96 15.72 26.39
CA ASP A 338 0.71 14.34 25.99
C ASP A 338 0.18 14.24 24.56
N ASP A 339 0.64 13.21 23.83
CA ASP A 339 0.13 12.78 22.53
C ASP A 339 -1.34 12.27 22.67
N GLU A 340 -2.23 13.04 23.30
CA GLU A 340 -3.67 12.81 23.30
C GLU A 340 -4.18 13.10 21.89
N CYS A 341 -4.17 12.05 21.07
CA CYS A 341 -4.51 12.09 19.67
C CYS A 341 -6.02 12.18 19.53
N GLY A 342 -6.52 13.31 19.00
CA GLY A 342 -7.95 13.55 18.70
C GLY A 342 -8.26 13.47 17.21
N TYR A 343 -7.69 12.48 16.50
CA TYR A 343 -7.93 12.31 15.06
C TYR A 343 -9.33 11.75 14.78
N ALA A 344 -9.88 10.94 15.68
CA ALA A 344 -11.24 10.44 15.59
C ALA A 344 -12.26 11.59 15.51
N ALA A 345 -12.12 12.60 16.38
CA ALA A 345 -12.98 13.78 16.40
C ALA A 345 -12.90 14.61 15.11
N LEU A 346 -11.75 14.57 14.43
CA LEU A 346 -11.54 15.29 13.17
C LEU A 346 -12.11 14.55 11.97
N LEU A 347 -11.93 13.22 11.91
CA LEU A 347 -12.14 12.41 10.72
C LEU A 347 -13.45 11.63 10.69
N LEU A 348 -14.02 11.34 11.87
CA LEU A 348 -15.27 10.60 12.00
C LEU A 348 -16.39 11.52 12.51
N PRO A 349 -17.64 11.28 12.08
CA PRO A 349 -18.78 12.01 12.62
C PRO A 349 -18.91 11.77 14.11
N GLU A 350 -19.40 12.76 14.85
CA GLU A 350 -19.74 12.60 16.26
C GLU A 350 -20.85 11.54 16.43
N SER A 351 -20.86 10.88 17.59
CA SER A 351 -21.86 9.85 17.90
C SER A 351 -23.26 10.44 17.76
N GLY A 352 -24.02 9.99 16.76
CA GLY A 352 -25.38 10.49 16.48
C GLY A 352 -25.51 11.45 15.29
N CYS A 353 -24.41 11.89 14.67
CA CYS A 353 -24.43 12.79 13.51
C CYS A 353 -24.26 12.08 12.14
N ILE A 354 -24.22 10.74 12.13
CA ILE A 354 -24.20 9.96 10.88
C ILE A 354 -25.46 10.32 10.10
N ASP A 355 -25.32 10.60 8.79
CA ASP A 355 -26.41 10.91 7.84
C ASP A 355 -27.65 10.06 8.16
N SER A 356 -28.58 10.67 8.90
CA SER A 356 -29.50 9.90 9.74
C SER A 356 -30.45 9.09 8.89
N SER A 357 -30.67 9.48 7.63
CA SER A 357 -31.55 8.77 6.71
C SER A 357 -31.02 7.41 6.28
N ARG A 358 -29.72 7.27 5.97
CA ARG A 358 -29.14 6.00 5.52
C ARG A 358 -28.85 5.05 6.67
N PHE A 359 -28.37 5.61 7.78
CA PHE A 359 -28.12 4.82 8.99
C PHE A 359 -29.43 4.35 9.62
N ALA A 360 -30.48 5.20 9.69
CA ALA A 360 -31.78 4.80 10.24
C ALA A 360 -32.54 3.81 9.33
N ALA A 361 -32.18 3.69 8.05
CA ALA A 361 -32.75 2.67 7.17
C ALA A 361 -32.19 1.26 7.42
N LEU A 362 -31.10 1.13 8.17
CA LEU A 362 -30.50 -0.17 8.47
C LEU A 362 -31.30 -0.90 9.56
N PRO A 363 -31.42 -2.25 9.46
CA PRO A 363 -31.90 -3.06 10.58
C PRO A 363 -31.08 -2.82 11.86
N ALA A 364 -31.70 -2.95 13.04
CA ALA A 364 -31.03 -2.64 14.32
C ALA A 364 -29.70 -3.40 14.52
N ALA A 365 -29.63 -4.68 14.15
CA ALA A 365 -28.42 -5.48 14.23
C ALA A 365 -27.32 -4.99 13.25
N ALA A 366 -27.73 -4.57 12.05
CA ALA A 366 -26.85 -4.00 11.04
C ALA A 366 -26.27 -2.65 11.52
N ALA A 367 -27.12 -1.80 12.09
CA ALA A 367 -26.73 -0.52 12.68
C ALA A 367 -25.75 -0.71 13.85
N ALA A 368 -25.98 -1.70 14.72
CA ALA A 368 -25.07 -2.03 15.83
C ALA A 368 -23.68 -2.44 15.32
N SER A 369 -23.62 -3.27 14.27
CA SER A 369 -22.34 -3.67 13.65
C SER A 369 -21.59 -2.48 13.05
N VAL A 370 -22.29 -1.54 12.40
CA VAL A 370 -21.67 -0.33 11.86
C VAL A 370 -21.15 0.58 12.98
N LEU A 371 -21.89 0.72 14.09
CA LEU A 371 -21.43 1.49 15.25
C LEU A 371 -20.20 0.87 15.92
N GLN A 372 -20.16 -0.46 16.01
CA GLN A 372 -19.00 -1.17 16.52
C GLN A 372 -17.77 -0.89 15.65
N LEU A 373 -17.88 -1.06 14.32
CA LEU A 373 -16.77 -0.76 13.39
C LEU A 373 -16.33 0.70 13.45
N GLN A 374 -17.28 1.64 13.66
CA GLN A 374 -16.93 3.04 13.85
C GLN A 374 -16.21 3.28 15.16
N GLN A 375 -16.59 2.59 16.25
CA GLN A 375 -15.89 2.70 17.52
C GLN A 375 -14.47 2.14 17.42
N GLU A 376 -14.30 0.96 16.82
CA GLU A 376 -12.97 0.38 16.55
C GLU A 376 -12.12 1.33 15.67
N ALA A 377 -12.72 1.95 14.66
CA ALA A 377 -12.04 2.97 13.86
C ALA A 377 -11.61 4.18 14.70
N ARG A 378 -12.45 4.66 15.64
CA ARG A 378 -12.07 5.76 16.54
C ARG A 378 -10.90 5.39 17.43
N ASP A 379 -10.96 4.21 18.03
CA ASP A 379 -9.91 3.72 18.93
C ASP A 379 -8.57 3.62 18.20
N ILE A 380 -8.58 3.18 16.93
CA ILE A 380 -7.39 3.16 16.07
C ILE A 380 -6.93 4.58 15.68
N LEU A 381 -7.84 5.47 15.30
CA LEU A 381 -7.48 6.84 14.91
C LEU A 381 -6.82 7.62 16.05
N ASP A 382 -7.27 7.39 17.28
CA ASP A 382 -6.70 8.01 18.48
C ASP A 382 -5.53 7.21 19.08
N SER A 383 -5.12 6.12 18.43
CA SER A 383 -3.97 5.31 18.86
C SER A 383 -2.63 6.00 18.55
N PRO A 384 -1.56 5.70 19.34
CA PRO A 384 -0.21 6.18 19.04
C PRO A 384 0.33 5.65 17.70
N ALA A 385 -0.14 4.49 17.23
CA ALA A 385 0.25 3.93 15.94
C ALA A 385 -0.24 4.82 14.78
N PHE A 386 -1.48 5.31 14.85
CA PHE A 386 -2.00 6.24 13.85
C PHE A 386 -1.23 7.57 13.85
N ALA A 387 -0.93 8.12 15.03
CA ALA A 387 -0.14 9.34 15.16
C ALA A 387 1.29 9.18 14.60
N ALA A 388 1.92 8.03 14.85
CA ALA A 388 3.20 7.68 14.25
C ALA A 388 3.11 7.61 12.71
N ALA A 389 2.03 7.01 12.18
CA ALA A 389 1.80 6.95 10.74
C ALA A 389 1.61 8.34 10.10
N VAL A 390 0.86 9.23 10.74
CA VAL A 390 0.74 10.64 10.30
C VAL A 390 2.11 11.32 10.28
N ARG A 391 2.94 11.11 11.31
CA ARG A 391 4.28 11.71 11.40
C ARG A 391 5.23 11.19 10.32
N GLY A 392 5.28 9.86 10.13
CA GLY A 392 6.11 9.20 9.12
C GLY A 392 5.71 9.61 7.71
N LEU A 393 4.41 9.59 7.42
CA LEU A 393 3.90 10.03 6.12
C LEU A 393 4.06 11.52 5.87
N SER A 394 4.02 12.37 6.90
CA SER A 394 4.36 13.80 6.75
C SER A 394 5.80 13.97 6.28
N ALA A 395 6.72 13.14 6.78
CA ALA A 395 8.13 13.12 6.34
C ALA A 395 8.27 12.61 4.90
N ALA A 396 7.61 11.49 4.57
CA ALA A 396 7.64 10.92 3.23
C ALA A 396 7.04 11.88 2.18
N ALA A 397 5.91 12.51 2.49
CA ALA A 397 5.27 13.49 1.61
C ALA A 397 6.17 14.73 1.40
N ALA A 398 6.77 15.26 2.46
CA ALA A 398 7.71 16.38 2.34
C ALA A 398 8.92 16.03 1.48
N ALA A 399 9.50 14.84 1.66
CA ALA A 399 10.61 14.36 0.85
C ALA A 399 10.23 14.24 -0.64
N ALA A 400 9.06 13.65 -0.93
CA ALA A 400 8.56 13.51 -2.29
C ALA A 400 8.31 14.86 -2.98
N LEU A 401 7.70 15.82 -2.27
CA LEU A 401 7.48 17.17 -2.78
C LEU A 401 8.80 17.86 -3.10
N VAL A 402 9.77 17.83 -2.19
CA VAL A 402 11.07 18.46 -2.40
C VAL A 402 11.84 17.79 -3.53
N GLN A 403 11.83 16.47 -3.62
CA GLN A 403 12.43 15.74 -4.74
C GLN A 403 11.86 16.23 -6.07
N ARG A 404 10.53 16.32 -6.19
CA ARG A 404 9.88 16.83 -7.40
C ARG A 404 10.17 18.31 -7.68
N ILE A 405 10.30 19.15 -6.65
CA ILE A 405 10.76 20.54 -6.82
C ILE A 405 12.17 20.55 -7.42
N VAL A 406 13.09 19.76 -6.86
CA VAL A 406 14.49 19.69 -7.33
C VAL A 406 14.56 19.19 -8.77
N GLU A 407 13.82 18.13 -9.12
CA GLU A 407 13.74 17.60 -10.49
C GLU A 407 13.22 18.67 -11.47
N ALA A 408 12.15 19.39 -11.12
CA ALA A 408 11.59 20.44 -11.96
C ALA A 408 12.55 21.63 -12.12
N LEU A 409 13.26 22.01 -11.06
CA LEU A 409 14.27 23.06 -11.10
C LEU A 409 15.49 22.66 -11.95
N GLN A 410 15.89 21.39 -11.93
CA GLN A 410 16.94 20.85 -12.80
C GLN A 410 16.51 20.83 -14.26
N GLN A 411 15.29 20.40 -14.56
CA GLN A 411 14.72 20.43 -15.92
C GLN A 411 14.60 21.86 -16.47
N ALA A 412 14.33 22.83 -15.60
CA ALA A 412 14.32 24.25 -15.96
C ALA A 412 15.73 24.87 -16.11
N GLY A 413 16.81 24.11 -15.88
CA GLY A 413 18.19 24.60 -15.93
C GLY A 413 18.55 25.57 -14.80
N THR A 414 17.72 25.66 -13.76
CA THR A 414 17.93 26.58 -12.62
C THR A 414 18.84 25.98 -11.54
N LEU A 415 18.86 24.65 -11.45
CA LEU A 415 19.82 23.87 -10.68
C LEU A 415 20.69 23.07 -11.65
N PRO A 416 21.99 22.87 -11.34
CA PRO A 416 22.82 21.98 -12.14
C PRO A 416 22.19 20.58 -12.15
N PRO A 417 22.17 19.90 -13.31
CA PRO A 417 21.69 18.51 -13.36
C PRO A 417 22.51 17.70 -12.36
N ALA A 418 21.85 16.82 -11.60
CA ALA A 418 22.57 15.86 -10.79
C ALA A 418 23.58 15.17 -11.71
N ALA A 419 24.88 15.34 -11.42
CA ALA A 419 25.93 14.79 -12.26
C ALA A 419 25.57 13.30 -12.45
N PRO A 420 25.36 12.83 -13.70
CA PRO A 420 25.01 11.44 -13.93
C PRO A 420 26.07 10.65 -13.20
N ALA A 421 25.67 9.80 -12.25
CA ALA A 421 26.58 9.07 -11.39
C ALA A 421 27.60 8.39 -12.30
N ALA A 422 28.74 9.05 -12.49
CA ALA A 422 29.55 8.81 -13.66
C ALA A 422 29.98 7.37 -13.52
N ALA A 423 29.71 6.57 -14.56
CA ALA A 423 30.00 5.15 -14.60
C ALA A 423 31.48 4.95 -14.25
N ALA A 424 31.76 4.76 -12.95
CA ALA A 424 33.05 4.31 -12.44
C ALA A 424 33.23 2.81 -12.71
N ALA A 425 32.47 2.27 -13.67
CA ALA A 425 32.67 1.00 -14.33
C ALA A 425 33.42 1.27 -15.64
N GLY A 426 34.75 1.39 -15.58
CA GLY A 426 35.50 1.51 -16.84
C GLY A 426 36.92 2.06 -16.76
N ALA A 427 37.68 1.80 -15.70
CA ALA A 427 39.13 1.69 -15.87
C ALA A 427 39.42 0.18 -16.06
N PRO A 428 39.82 -0.29 -17.25
CA PRO A 428 40.24 -1.66 -17.44
C PRO A 428 41.52 -1.87 -16.63
N ALA A 429 41.38 -2.46 -15.44
CA ALA A 429 42.50 -3.02 -14.69
C ALA A 429 43.05 -4.18 -15.53
N THR A 430 44.14 -3.90 -16.22
CA THR A 430 44.93 -4.84 -16.99
C THR A 430 45.40 -5.98 -16.08
N ALA A 431 44.95 -7.19 -16.44
CA ALA A 431 45.57 -8.49 -16.25
C ALA A 431 46.63 -8.65 -15.14
N ALA A 432 46.29 -9.39 -14.08
CA ALA A 432 47.20 -10.36 -13.48
C ALA A 432 46.39 -11.50 -12.82
N ALA A 433 46.69 -12.71 -13.26
CA ALA A 433 46.03 -13.97 -12.95
C ALA A 433 46.21 -14.43 -11.49
N ALA A 434 45.20 -15.08 -10.91
CA ALA A 434 45.27 -16.47 -10.44
C ALA A 434 43.97 -16.88 -9.70
N ALA A 435 43.61 -18.15 -9.88
CA ALA A 435 42.37 -18.80 -9.46
C ALA A 435 42.01 -18.65 -7.97
N ALA A 436 40.79 -18.16 -7.70
CA ALA A 436 40.09 -18.32 -6.42
C ALA A 436 38.56 -18.34 -6.67
N PRO A 437 37.77 -19.08 -5.84
CA PRO A 437 36.34 -19.31 -6.07
C PRO A 437 35.48 -18.06 -5.81
N PRO A 438 34.23 -18.01 -6.32
CA PRO A 438 33.42 -16.79 -6.36
C PRO A 438 32.92 -16.42 -4.95
N ALA A 439 33.59 -15.47 -4.32
CA ALA A 439 33.11 -14.80 -3.11
C ALA A 439 32.14 -13.68 -3.51
N ALA A 440 31.02 -13.59 -2.77
CA ALA A 440 29.94 -12.64 -2.95
C ALA A 440 30.42 -11.20 -3.23
N ALA A 441 29.91 -10.61 -4.32
CA ALA A 441 30.21 -9.25 -4.72
C ALA A 441 29.77 -8.24 -3.63
N PRO A 442 30.60 -7.25 -3.27
CA PRO A 442 30.29 -6.29 -2.21
C PRO A 442 29.32 -5.18 -2.68
N PRO A 443 28.50 -4.62 -1.76
CA PRO A 443 27.43 -3.63 -2.05
C PRO A 443 27.95 -2.19 -2.33
N ALA A 444 29.12 -2.03 -2.95
CA ALA A 444 29.78 -0.72 -3.08
C ALA A 444 29.10 0.24 -4.08
N ALA A 445 28.34 -0.28 -5.06
CA ALA A 445 27.72 0.55 -6.10
C ALA A 445 26.50 1.38 -5.63
N ALA A 446 25.77 0.90 -4.62
CA ALA A 446 24.62 1.62 -4.05
C ALA A 446 25.06 2.86 -3.24
N ALA A 447 26.22 2.79 -2.57
CA ALA A 447 26.74 3.86 -1.73
C ALA A 447 27.15 5.11 -2.56
N THR A 448 27.72 4.91 -3.76
CA THR A 448 28.14 6.02 -4.62
C THR A 448 26.96 6.79 -5.24
N ALA A 449 25.86 6.10 -5.57
CA ALA A 449 24.64 6.75 -6.08
C ALA A 449 23.99 7.64 -5.01
N ALA A 450 23.96 7.18 -3.75
CA ALA A 450 23.45 7.97 -2.62
C ALA A 450 24.27 9.25 -2.38
N THR A 451 25.61 9.20 -2.52
CA THR A 451 26.45 10.40 -2.35
C THR A 451 26.25 11.46 -3.43
N ALA A 452 26.03 11.07 -4.69
CA ALA A 452 25.80 12.02 -5.79
C ALA A 452 24.44 12.74 -5.65
N ALA A 453 23.40 12.01 -5.25
CA ALA A 453 22.11 12.61 -4.92
C ALA A 453 22.24 13.66 -3.79
N SER A 454 23.06 13.40 -2.77
CA SER A 454 23.26 14.35 -1.65
C SER A 454 23.86 15.71 -2.05
N ALA A 455 24.61 15.78 -3.16
CA ALA A 455 25.24 17.04 -3.59
C ALA A 455 24.21 18.04 -4.15
N ALA A 456 23.20 17.56 -4.88
CA ALA A 456 22.13 18.40 -5.41
C ALA A 456 21.30 19.04 -4.29
N TYR A 457 21.08 18.30 -3.19
CA TYR A 457 20.27 18.74 -2.06
C TYR A 457 20.91 19.88 -1.24
N LYS A 458 22.24 20.03 -1.33
CA LYS A 458 23.01 21.08 -0.65
C LYS A 458 23.11 22.39 -1.43
N THR A 459 22.72 22.39 -2.71
CA THR A 459 22.79 23.61 -3.52
C THR A 459 21.63 24.54 -3.15
N PRO A 460 21.89 25.75 -2.66
CA PRO A 460 20.82 26.67 -2.29
C PRO A 460 20.11 27.21 -3.53
N PHE A 461 18.79 27.40 -3.44
CA PHE A 461 17.97 28.05 -4.46
C PHE A 461 17.02 29.07 -3.83
N GLN A 462 16.56 30.06 -4.62
CA GLN A 462 15.59 31.04 -4.15
C GLN A 462 14.19 30.43 -4.15
N LEU A 463 13.45 30.61 -3.05
CA LEU A 463 12.07 30.09 -2.91
C LEU A 463 11.14 30.62 -4.01
N ALA A 464 11.31 31.88 -4.43
CA ALA A 464 10.53 32.45 -5.53
C ALA A 464 10.66 31.65 -6.84
N ARG A 465 11.81 31.00 -7.09
CA ARG A 465 12.03 30.22 -8.32
C ARG A 465 11.27 28.90 -8.34
N CYS A 466 10.90 28.36 -7.16
CA CYS A 466 10.14 27.12 -7.11
C CYS A 466 8.62 27.33 -7.23
N LEU A 467 8.11 28.57 -7.15
CA LEU A 467 6.65 28.84 -7.15
C LEU A 467 5.92 28.20 -8.35
N GLY A 468 6.49 28.31 -9.55
CA GLY A 468 5.89 27.70 -10.74
C GLY A 468 5.82 26.17 -10.66
N CYS A 469 6.85 25.54 -10.08
CA CYS A 469 6.89 24.11 -9.82
C CYS A 469 5.89 23.73 -8.73
N THR A 470 5.87 24.47 -7.61
CA THR A 470 4.95 24.24 -6.49
C THR A 470 3.48 24.33 -6.91
N CYS A 471 3.10 25.27 -7.79
CA CYS A 471 1.76 25.32 -8.37
C CYS A 471 1.39 24.02 -9.11
N ARG A 472 2.31 23.49 -9.94
CA ARG A 472 2.10 22.20 -10.64
C ARG A 472 2.06 21.02 -9.68
N LEU A 473 2.83 21.09 -8.59
CA LEU A 473 2.82 20.04 -7.56
C LEU A 473 1.51 20.00 -6.79
N ALA A 474 0.84 21.14 -6.61
CA ALA A 474 -0.51 21.14 -6.07
C ALA A 474 -1.43 20.28 -6.95
N GLU A 475 -1.35 20.39 -8.27
CA GLU A 475 -2.15 19.59 -9.21
C GLU A 475 -1.76 18.12 -9.18
N TRP A 476 -0.46 17.83 -9.21
CA TRP A 476 0.09 16.47 -9.10
C TRP A 476 -0.34 15.76 -7.81
N ALA A 477 -0.37 16.45 -6.66
CA ALA A 477 -0.74 15.86 -5.37
C ALA A 477 -2.20 15.35 -5.33
N LEU A 478 -3.09 15.83 -6.20
CA LEU A 478 -4.46 15.33 -6.34
C LEU A 478 -4.65 14.40 -7.54
N GLY A 479 -3.57 13.95 -8.19
CA GLY A 479 -3.64 13.10 -9.38
C GLY A 479 -4.11 13.82 -10.66
N ALA A 480 -4.21 15.16 -10.64
CA ALA A 480 -4.53 15.93 -11.85
C ALA A 480 -3.33 15.87 -12.81
N GLY A 481 -3.39 15.00 -13.82
CA GLY A 481 -2.32 14.82 -14.81
C GLY A 481 -1.74 13.41 -14.91
N GLY A 482 -2.41 12.39 -14.36
CA GLY A 482 -2.03 10.98 -14.55
C GLY A 482 -0.88 10.49 -13.68
N GLY A 483 -0.45 11.29 -12.70
CA GLY A 483 0.54 10.91 -11.70
C GLY A 483 -0.12 10.42 -10.41
N GLU A 484 -0.47 9.14 -10.34
CA GLU A 484 -0.88 8.46 -9.09
C GLU A 484 0.31 8.18 -8.16
N GLU A 485 1.51 8.61 -8.56
CA GLU A 485 2.78 8.29 -7.94
C GLU A 485 2.87 8.74 -6.49
N LEU A 486 2.35 9.93 -6.13
CA LEU A 486 2.37 10.38 -4.73
C LEU A 486 1.54 9.45 -3.86
N LEU A 487 0.33 9.11 -4.33
CA LEU A 487 -0.55 8.22 -3.59
C LEU A 487 0.10 6.84 -3.45
N LEU A 488 0.62 6.26 -4.53
CA LEU A 488 1.30 4.97 -4.51
C LEU A 488 2.52 4.97 -3.58
N LEU A 489 3.31 6.04 -3.59
CA LEU A 489 4.46 6.20 -2.70
C LEU A 489 4.03 6.23 -1.23
N LEU A 490 3.01 7.01 -0.89
CA LEU A 490 2.49 7.12 0.49
C LEU A 490 1.77 5.84 0.92
N ALA A 491 1.06 5.18 0.01
CA ALA A 491 0.39 3.90 0.20
C ALA A 491 1.38 2.77 0.49
N ALA A 492 2.57 2.82 -0.11
CA ALA A 492 3.66 1.86 0.09
C ALA A 492 4.61 2.22 1.24
N ALA A 493 4.43 3.37 1.91
CA ALA A 493 5.24 3.75 3.05
C ALA A 493 5.08 2.72 4.18
N ALA A 494 6.19 2.40 4.87
CA ALA A 494 6.22 1.38 5.91
C ALA A 494 5.16 1.66 6.99
N GLU A 495 4.98 2.92 7.37
CA GLU A 495 4.04 3.32 8.41
C GLU A 495 2.58 3.12 8.00
N THR A 496 2.25 3.27 6.70
CA THR A 496 0.92 2.94 6.18
C THR A 496 0.66 1.44 6.21
N VAL A 497 1.69 0.65 5.88
CA VAL A 497 1.60 -0.82 5.89
C VAL A 497 1.48 -1.35 7.32
N GLU A 498 2.26 -0.80 8.25
CA GLU A 498 2.17 -1.08 9.69
C GLU A 498 0.79 -0.77 10.24
N LEU A 499 0.26 0.43 9.99
CA LEU A 499 -1.09 0.80 10.41
C LEU A 499 -2.13 -0.14 9.79
N SER A 500 -1.99 -0.47 8.50
CA SER A 500 -2.91 -1.40 7.84
C SER A 500 -2.90 -2.78 8.48
N ALA A 501 -1.72 -3.27 8.88
CA ALA A 501 -1.57 -4.54 9.57
C ALA A 501 -2.24 -4.51 10.95
N VAL A 502 -2.06 -3.44 11.72
CA VAL A 502 -2.72 -3.24 13.03
C VAL A 502 -4.24 -3.25 12.91
N CYS A 503 -4.80 -2.68 11.82
CA CYS A 503 -6.25 -2.68 11.59
C CYS A 503 -6.82 -4.05 11.17
N TYR A 504 -5.99 -4.94 10.64
CA TYR A 504 -6.46 -6.18 9.99
C TYR A 504 -6.21 -7.42 10.84
N TRP A 505 -5.07 -7.49 11.50
CA TRP A 505 -4.65 -8.65 12.28
C TRP A 505 -4.98 -8.49 13.77
N SER A 506 -5.11 -9.61 14.47
CA SER A 506 -5.25 -9.60 15.93
C SER A 506 -3.99 -9.09 16.62
N GLU A 507 -4.14 -8.59 17.85
CA GLU A 507 -3.04 -8.08 18.68
C GLU A 507 -1.93 -9.12 18.95
N ASP A 508 -2.24 -10.41 18.82
CA ASP A 508 -1.29 -11.52 19.02
C ASP A 508 -0.29 -11.69 17.86
N MET A 509 -0.55 -11.08 16.69
CA MET A 509 0.33 -11.16 15.52
C MET A 509 1.40 -10.05 15.55
N SER A 510 2.67 -10.45 15.69
CA SER A 510 3.77 -9.48 15.57
C SER A 510 3.91 -8.97 14.14
N PHE A 511 4.27 -7.69 13.99
CA PHE A 511 4.47 -7.08 12.68
C PHE A 511 5.56 -7.79 11.85
N ASP A 512 6.64 -8.27 12.48
CA ASP A 512 7.67 -9.06 11.81
C ASP A 512 7.11 -10.32 11.15
N LYS A 513 6.17 -11.02 11.82
CA LYS A 513 5.52 -12.21 11.27
C LYS A 513 4.61 -11.83 10.11
N VAL A 514 3.87 -10.73 10.22
CA VAL A 514 3.07 -10.20 9.10
C VAL A 514 3.98 -9.90 7.91
N GLN A 515 5.09 -9.21 8.11
CA GLN A 515 6.04 -8.89 7.04
C GLN A 515 6.62 -10.15 6.37
N GLN A 516 6.95 -11.18 7.16
CA GLN A 516 7.37 -12.47 6.62
C GLN A 516 6.29 -13.14 5.77
N MET A 517 5.04 -13.15 6.24
CA MET A 517 3.91 -13.69 5.47
C MET A 517 3.68 -12.89 4.18
N LEU A 518 3.76 -11.56 4.22
CA LEU A 518 3.62 -10.72 3.02
C LEU A 518 4.72 -11.00 1.99
N HIS A 519 5.96 -11.21 2.45
CA HIS A 519 7.06 -11.60 1.57
C HIS A 519 6.81 -12.96 0.92
N LEU A 520 6.32 -13.93 1.70
CA LEU A 520 5.98 -15.26 1.19
C LEU A 520 4.80 -15.23 0.21
N VAL A 521 3.76 -14.41 0.46
CA VAL A 521 2.65 -14.20 -0.47
C VAL A 521 3.14 -13.54 -1.77
N ALA A 522 4.03 -12.57 -1.69
CA ALA A 522 4.63 -11.95 -2.88
C ALA A 522 5.42 -12.97 -3.72
N LEU A 523 6.19 -13.85 -3.07
CA LEU A 523 6.91 -14.93 -3.74
C LEU A 523 5.97 -15.97 -4.35
N ALA A 524 4.89 -16.34 -3.65
CA ALA A 524 3.86 -17.23 -4.18
C ALA A 524 3.14 -16.63 -5.39
N GLN A 525 2.78 -15.34 -5.35
CA GLN A 525 2.20 -14.63 -6.51
C GLN A 525 3.17 -14.57 -7.69
N GLN A 526 4.46 -14.32 -7.43
CA GLN A 526 5.48 -14.34 -8.48
C GLN A 526 5.60 -15.73 -9.12
N GLN A 527 5.58 -16.80 -8.31
CA GLN A 527 5.62 -18.18 -8.80
C GLN A 527 4.37 -18.52 -9.63
N GLN A 528 3.19 -18.09 -9.19
CA GLN A 528 1.93 -18.29 -9.91
C GLN A 528 1.95 -17.58 -11.28
N GLN A 529 2.48 -16.36 -11.36
CA GLN A 529 2.63 -15.64 -12.63
C GLN A 529 3.59 -16.35 -13.58
N GLN A 530 4.70 -16.92 -13.08
CA GLN A 530 5.61 -17.72 -13.90
C GLN A 530 4.94 -18.99 -14.44
N GLN A 531 4.13 -19.68 -13.63
CA GLN A 531 3.36 -20.84 -14.08
C GLN A 531 2.35 -20.47 -15.16
N GLN A 532 1.58 -19.38 -15.00
CA GLN A 532 0.64 -18.91 -16.02
C GLN A 532 1.34 -18.53 -17.33
N GLN A 533 2.52 -17.92 -17.28
CA GLN A 533 3.31 -17.63 -18.48
C GLN A 533 3.80 -18.91 -19.16
N GLN A 534 4.16 -19.94 -18.38
CA GLN A 534 4.57 -21.23 -18.92
C GLN A 534 3.39 -21.99 -19.57
N GLU A 535 2.21 -21.96 -18.96
CA GLU A 535 0.97 -22.50 -19.54
C GLU A 535 0.60 -21.77 -20.83
N GLN A 536 0.64 -20.43 -20.86
CA GLN A 536 0.40 -19.67 -22.09
C GLN A 536 1.39 -19.99 -23.20
N GLN A 537 2.68 -20.22 -22.89
CA GLN A 537 3.66 -20.66 -23.88
C GLN A 537 3.36 -22.08 -24.40
N LEU A 538 2.91 -22.99 -23.53
CA LEU A 538 2.55 -24.35 -23.89
C LEU A 538 1.28 -24.37 -24.77
N ASP A 539 0.28 -23.56 -24.43
CA ASP A 539 -0.93 -23.37 -25.24
C ASP A 539 -0.59 -22.78 -26.62
N LEU A 540 0.29 -21.78 -26.68
CA LEU A 540 0.74 -21.20 -27.95
C LEU A 540 1.49 -22.23 -28.82
N GLN A 541 2.36 -23.04 -28.20
CA GLN A 541 3.07 -24.12 -28.89
C GLN A 541 2.09 -25.19 -29.40
N GLN A 542 1.09 -25.57 -28.60
CA GLN A 542 0.07 -26.53 -29.01
C GLN A 542 -0.80 -25.98 -30.14
N GLN A 543 -1.16 -24.69 -30.09
CA GLN A 543 -1.89 -24.02 -31.17
C GLN A 543 -1.07 -23.99 -32.47
N GLN A 544 0.22 -23.70 -32.39
CA GLN A 544 1.10 -23.71 -33.57
C GLN A 544 1.22 -25.13 -34.16
N GLN A 545 1.33 -26.15 -33.31
CA GLN A 545 1.38 -27.54 -33.75
C GLN A 545 0.06 -27.99 -34.41
N GLN A 546 -1.10 -27.54 -33.91
CA GLN A 546 -2.39 -27.75 -34.58
C GLN A 546 -2.46 -27.04 -35.93
N GLN A 547 -1.93 -25.82 -36.03
CA GLN A 547 -1.92 -25.05 -37.26
C GLN A 547 -1.02 -25.70 -38.34
N ASP A 548 0.15 -26.22 -37.94
CA ASP A 548 1.04 -26.97 -38.83
C ASP A 548 0.40 -28.28 -39.30
N LEU A 549 -0.29 -29.00 -38.40
CA LEU A 549 -1.02 -30.22 -38.77
C LEU A 549 -2.16 -29.92 -39.75
N GLN A 550 -2.84 -28.78 -39.57
CA GLN A 550 -3.91 -28.33 -40.47
C GLN A 550 -3.35 -27.93 -41.84
N GLN A 551 -2.21 -27.24 -41.89
CA GLN A 551 -1.50 -26.96 -43.16
C GLN A 551 -1.04 -28.25 -43.84
N GLN A 552 -0.52 -29.22 -43.09
CA GLN A 552 -0.09 -30.50 -43.65
C GLN A 552 -1.27 -31.30 -44.23
N GLN A 553 -2.44 -31.25 -43.58
CA GLN A 553 -3.66 -31.85 -44.13
C GLN A 553 -4.12 -31.12 -45.40
N GLN A 554 -4.07 -29.79 -45.45
CA GLN A 554 -4.38 -29.03 -46.66
C GLN A 554 -3.43 -29.38 -47.81
N GLN A 555 -2.12 -29.47 -47.56
CA GLN A 555 -1.14 -29.87 -48.57
C GLN A 555 -1.37 -31.32 -49.06
N GLN A 556 -1.75 -32.25 -48.18
CA GLN A 556 -2.10 -33.61 -48.59
C GLN A 556 -3.38 -33.63 -49.45
N GLN A 557 -4.34 -32.77 -49.15
CA GLN A 557 -5.58 -32.66 -49.90
C GLN A 557 -5.36 -32.05 -51.28
N GLU A 558 -4.59 -30.95 -51.37
CA GLU A 558 -4.16 -30.37 -52.65
C GLU A 558 -3.38 -31.39 -53.49
N PHE A 559 -2.48 -32.15 -52.89
CA PHE A 559 -1.74 -33.20 -53.59
C PHE A 559 -2.66 -34.32 -54.13
N MET A 560 -3.68 -34.70 -53.36
CA MET A 560 -4.69 -35.67 -53.80
C MET A 560 -5.53 -35.14 -54.97
N ASP A 561 -5.94 -33.88 -54.90
CA ASP A 561 -6.72 -33.21 -55.94
C ASP A 561 -5.92 -33.06 -57.24
N ASP A 562 -4.65 -32.64 -57.16
CA ASP A 562 -3.73 -32.55 -58.31
C ASP A 562 -3.54 -33.92 -58.98
N LYS A 563 -3.36 -34.98 -58.18
CA LYS A 563 -3.21 -36.34 -58.71
C LYS A 563 -4.48 -36.82 -59.41
N GLN A 564 -5.65 -36.48 -58.87
CA GLN A 564 -6.94 -36.81 -59.47
C GLN A 564 -7.16 -36.03 -60.78
N GLN A 565 -6.77 -34.76 -60.81
CA GLN A 565 -6.84 -33.91 -62.00
C GLN A 565 -5.87 -34.40 -63.09
N GLN A 566 -4.68 -34.85 -62.71
CA GLN A 566 -3.70 -35.43 -63.64
C GLN A 566 -4.24 -36.73 -64.27
N GLN A 567 -4.88 -37.62 -63.49
CA GLN A 567 -5.51 -38.83 -64.03
C GLN A 567 -6.67 -38.52 -64.99
N GLN A 568 -7.49 -37.49 -64.70
CA GLN A 568 -8.52 -37.05 -65.64
C GLN A 568 -7.93 -36.52 -66.94
N THR A 569 -6.81 -35.79 -66.86
CA THR A 569 -6.12 -35.23 -68.03
C THR A 569 -5.49 -36.34 -68.88
N GLU A 570 -4.89 -37.35 -68.26
CA GLU A 570 -4.38 -38.53 -68.96
C GLU A 570 -5.49 -39.34 -69.64
N GLN A 571 -6.66 -39.51 -69.00
CA GLN A 571 -7.82 -40.15 -69.64
C GLN A 571 -8.35 -39.35 -70.84
N GLN A 572 -8.41 -38.01 -70.74
CA GLN A 572 -8.80 -37.17 -71.88
C GLN A 572 -7.79 -37.26 -73.03
N GLN A 573 -6.48 -37.27 -72.74
CA GLN A 573 -5.47 -37.45 -73.78
C GLN A 573 -5.56 -38.83 -74.43
N GLN A 574 -5.80 -39.91 -73.67
CA GLN A 574 -6.00 -41.24 -74.27
C GLN A 574 -7.26 -41.29 -75.13
N GLN A 575 -8.35 -40.64 -74.72
CA GLN A 575 -9.55 -40.53 -75.56
C GLN A 575 -9.25 -39.76 -76.86
N GLN A 576 -8.58 -38.61 -76.80
CA GLN A 576 -8.18 -37.85 -78.00
C GLN A 576 -7.19 -38.61 -78.89
N GLN A 577 -6.27 -39.39 -78.33
CA GLN A 577 -5.38 -40.25 -79.12
C GLN A 577 -6.15 -41.40 -79.78
N SER A 578 -7.13 -41.99 -79.08
CA SER A 578 -7.98 -43.03 -79.67
C SER A 578 -8.90 -42.48 -80.77
N GLU A 579 -9.44 -41.27 -80.60
CA GLU A 579 -10.26 -40.60 -81.62
C GLU A 579 -9.42 -40.13 -82.80
N SER A 580 -8.21 -39.60 -82.59
CA SER A 580 -7.30 -39.23 -83.68
C SER A 580 -6.77 -40.45 -84.43
N SER A 581 -6.47 -41.55 -83.73
CA SER A 581 -6.12 -42.83 -84.38
C SER A 581 -7.30 -43.41 -85.17
N ALA A 582 -8.52 -43.37 -84.63
CA ALA A 582 -9.71 -43.84 -85.32
C ALA A 582 -10.00 -43.00 -86.58
N THR A 583 -9.89 -41.67 -86.48
CA THR A 583 -10.05 -40.76 -87.63
C THR A 583 -8.92 -40.91 -88.65
N ALA A 584 -7.67 -41.10 -88.23
CA ALA A 584 -6.57 -41.40 -89.14
C ALA A 584 -6.77 -42.75 -89.86
N THR A 585 -7.25 -43.78 -89.15
CA THR A 585 -7.55 -45.08 -89.75
C THR A 585 -8.70 -44.98 -90.76
N LEU A 586 -9.74 -44.18 -90.45
CA LEU A 586 -10.82 -43.86 -91.39
C LEU A 586 -10.31 -43.07 -92.60
N ALA A 587 -9.39 -42.13 -92.41
CA ALA A 587 -8.78 -41.38 -93.50
C ALA A 587 -7.92 -42.26 -94.42
N VAL A 588 -7.13 -43.18 -93.85
CA VAL A 588 -6.35 -44.16 -94.64
C VAL A 588 -7.28 -45.12 -95.38
N ALA A 589 -8.37 -45.57 -94.76
CA ALA A 589 -9.39 -46.39 -95.43
C ALA A 589 -10.07 -45.61 -96.58
N ALA A 590 -10.34 -44.32 -96.41
CA ALA A 590 -10.90 -43.47 -97.45
C ALA A 590 -9.91 -43.26 -98.62
N VAL A 591 -8.61 -43.09 -98.35
CA VAL A 591 -7.57 -42.97 -99.38
C VAL A 591 -7.38 -44.31 -100.12
N ALA A 592 -7.41 -45.45 -99.42
CA ALA A 592 -7.34 -46.77 -100.04
C ALA A 592 -8.57 -47.05 -100.93
N ALA A 593 -9.76 -46.62 -100.50
CA ALA A 593 -10.98 -46.70 -101.31
C ALA A 593 -10.90 -45.81 -102.56
N ALA A 594 -10.28 -44.62 -102.46
CA ALA A 594 -10.07 -43.73 -103.59
C ALA A 594 -9.01 -44.25 -104.59
N ALA A 595 -8.04 -45.07 -104.16
CA ALA A 595 -7.05 -45.67 -105.05
C ALA A 595 -7.57 -46.93 -105.79
N GLN A 596 -8.68 -47.51 -105.34
CA GLN A 596 -9.37 -48.62 -106.02
C GLN A 596 -10.42 -48.16 -107.03
N ALA A 597 -10.79 -46.88 -107.03
CA ALA A 597 -11.67 -46.23 -107.98
C ALA A 597 -10.86 -45.49 -109.05
#